data_AF-A0A1Y2DDE9-F1
#
_entry.id   AF-A0A1Y2DDE9-F1
#
_cell.length_a   1.000
_cell.length_b   1.000
_cell.length_c   1.000
_cell.angle_alpha   90.00
_cell.angle_beta   90.00
_cell.angle_gamma   90.00
#
_symmetry.space_group_name_H-M   'P 1'
#
loop_
_entity.id
_entity.type
_entity.pdbx_description
1 polymer ?
#
loop_
_entity_poly.entity_id
_entity_poly.type
_entity_poly.pdbx_seq_one_letter_code
_entity_poly.pdbx_strand_id
1 'polypeptide(L)'
;MMFKIHHLLKVISLYVILVTLLNSTINGVFGKLIELTDKNLDELVKDDDKWLLQFYTEDCKICTSFRENLEKLSELPESEFGTVINFGLVNANKNPHLVSRFSTNRNPQYYFIDKKTVYTFSVIQTYEFFHEFLKYHRWMYFPKKKGRSDPFSNFASFTGYFNYVGYFLKNYVFIYIPAQVFYSIIVMTFISILAYYSYRKHLEFEKYINEFEKNMEQKLNDHCLKYGYDPFAIIEEMDKKLKEKEETKKLKKN
;
A
#
# COMPACT_ATOMS: atom_id res chain seq x y z
N MET A 1 -24.71 53.04 -27.27
CA MET A 1 -24.18 52.54 -25.98
C MET A 1 -23.78 51.05 -26.05
N MET A 2 -24.54 50.18 -26.73
CA MET A 2 -24.21 48.74 -26.91
C MET A 2 -22.84 48.43 -27.56
N PHE A 3 -22.38 49.25 -28.53
CA PHE A 3 -21.13 48.99 -29.25
C PHE A 3 -19.87 49.09 -28.37
N LYS A 4 -19.87 49.97 -27.36
CA LYS A 4 -18.77 50.10 -26.40
C LYS A 4 -18.69 48.91 -25.44
N ILE A 5 -19.84 48.34 -25.06
CA ILE A 5 -19.91 47.20 -24.14
C ILE A 5 -19.36 45.94 -24.81
N HIS A 6 -19.69 45.74 -26.10
CA HIS A 6 -19.17 44.59 -26.86
C HIS A 6 -17.65 44.69 -27.09
N HIS A 7 -17.12 45.90 -27.33
CA HIS A 7 -15.69 46.12 -27.44
C HIS A 7 -14.97 45.89 -26.10
N LEU A 8 -15.56 46.35 -24.99
CA LEU A 8 -15.01 46.16 -23.65
C LEU A 8 -14.96 44.66 -23.26
N LEU A 9 -16.03 43.90 -23.57
CA LEU A 9 -16.08 42.45 -23.35
C LEU A 9 -15.00 41.69 -24.15
N LYS A 10 -14.75 42.09 -25.41
CA LYS A 10 -13.67 41.49 -26.22
C LYS A 10 -12.29 41.77 -25.65
N VAL A 11 -12.04 43.00 -25.19
CA VAL A 11 -10.75 43.37 -24.59
C VAL A 11 -10.50 42.61 -23.29
N ILE A 12 -11.52 42.47 -22.44
CA ILE A 12 -11.42 41.69 -21.19
C ILE A 12 -11.17 40.21 -21.50
N SER A 13 -11.89 39.63 -22.47
CA SER A 13 -11.69 38.25 -22.89
C SER A 13 -10.27 38.00 -23.43
N LEU A 14 -9.75 38.91 -24.26
CA LEU A 14 -8.39 38.81 -24.80
C LEU A 14 -7.33 38.92 -23.69
N TYR A 15 -7.56 39.81 -22.71
CA TYR A 15 -6.67 40.00 -21.57
C TYR A 15 -6.66 38.77 -20.66
N VAL A 16 -7.81 38.16 -20.38
CA VAL A 16 -7.89 36.92 -19.60
C VAL A 16 -7.13 35.80 -20.31
N ILE A 17 -7.32 35.63 -21.63
CA ILE A 17 -6.59 34.62 -22.42
C ILE A 17 -5.08 34.88 -22.35
N LEU A 18 -4.63 36.13 -22.54
CA LEU A 18 -3.22 36.50 -22.45
C LEU A 18 -2.63 36.22 -21.06
N VAL A 19 -3.36 36.55 -20.00
CA VAL A 19 -2.95 36.27 -18.61
C VAL A 19 -2.90 34.77 -18.34
N THR A 20 -3.84 33.97 -18.87
CA THR A 20 -3.77 32.50 -18.74
C THR A 20 -2.57 31.91 -19.48
N LEU A 21 -2.26 32.42 -20.69
CA LEU A 21 -1.11 31.98 -21.49
C LEU A 21 0.22 32.36 -20.83
N LEU A 22 0.32 33.56 -20.25
CA LEU A 22 1.50 34.01 -19.50
C LEU A 22 1.69 33.19 -18.22
N ASN A 23 0.63 32.86 -17.48
CA ASN A 23 0.73 32.01 -16.28
C ASN A 23 1.19 30.58 -16.60
N SER A 24 0.87 30.04 -17.79
CA SER A 24 1.40 28.74 -18.22
C SER A 24 2.90 28.75 -18.55
N THR A 25 3.52 29.92 -18.76
CA THR A 25 4.96 30.03 -19.05
C THR A 25 5.85 30.26 -17.82
N ILE A 26 5.28 30.55 -16.65
CA ILE A 26 6.05 30.89 -15.43
C ILE A 26 6.37 29.65 -14.58
N ASN A 27 5.76 28.49 -14.86
CA ASN A 27 6.12 27.23 -14.22
C ASN A 27 7.32 26.57 -14.94
N GLY A 28 8.50 27.18 -14.75
CA GLY A 28 9.81 26.52 -14.72
C GLY A 28 10.24 25.69 -15.94
N VAL A 29 11.01 26.31 -16.84
CA VAL A 29 11.98 25.57 -17.67
C VAL A 29 13.38 26.07 -17.30
N PHE A 30 13.97 25.42 -16.29
CA PHE A 30 15.39 25.45 -15.97
C PHE A 30 15.83 23.99 -15.88
N GLY A 31 16.58 23.50 -16.88
CA GLY A 31 16.94 22.09 -17.06
C GLY A 31 15.74 21.15 -17.25
N LYS A 32 15.88 20.05 -18.01
CA LYS A 32 14.79 19.08 -18.24
C LYS A 32 14.65 18.11 -17.05
N LEU A 33 14.60 18.64 -15.83
CA LEU A 33 14.33 17.87 -14.63
C LEU A 33 12.82 17.67 -14.47
N ILE A 34 12.39 16.41 -14.41
CA ILE A 34 10.97 16.03 -14.33
C ILE A 34 10.64 15.70 -12.88
N GLU A 35 9.66 16.39 -12.30
CA GLU A 35 9.17 16.05 -10.96
C GLU A 35 8.28 14.80 -11.04
N LEU A 36 8.70 13.76 -10.32
CA LEU A 36 8.01 12.49 -10.19
C LEU A 36 7.29 12.44 -8.84
N THR A 37 6.07 11.95 -8.89
CA THR A 37 5.14 11.90 -7.77
C THR A 37 4.53 10.52 -7.65
N ASP A 38 3.89 10.27 -6.50
CA ASP A 38 3.10 9.05 -6.25
C ASP A 38 2.05 8.77 -7.34
N LYS A 39 1.68 9.77 -8.16
CA LYS A 39 0.63 9.66 -9.18
C LYS A 39 1.13 9.48 -10.62
N ASN A 40 2.35 9.92 -10.94
CA ASN A 40 2.82 10.00 -12.33
C ASN A 40 3.98 9.06 -12.67
N LEU A 41 4.67 8.47 -11.68
CA LEU A 41 5.84 7.63 -11.94
C LEU A 41 5.54 6.49 -12.91
N ASP A 42 4.44 5.76 -12.68
CA ASP A 42 4.11 4.57 -13.46
C ASP A 42 3.64 4.91 -14.90
N GLU A 43 3.15 6.14 -15.12
CA GLU A 43 2.78 6.64 -16.44
C GLU A 43 4.01 7.13 -17.23
N LEU A 44 4.93 7.80 -16.52
CA LEU A 44 6.11 8.42 -17.13
C LEU A 44 7.26 7.45 -17.35
N VAL A 45 7.44 6.45 -16.49
CA VAL A 45 8.53 5.47 -16.61
C VAL A 45 8.06 4.24 -17.40
N LYS A 46 8.34 4.24 -18.71
CA LYS A 46 7.95 3.15 -19.61
C LYS A 46 9.01 2.04 -19.66
N ASP A 47 8.64 0.91 -20.27
CA ASP A 47 9.45 -0.31 -20.30
C ASP A 47 10.80 -0.16 -21.01
N ASP A 48 10.97 0.83 -21.89
CA ASP A 48 12.21 1.06 -22.64
C ASP A 48 12.99 2.28 -22.18
N ASP A 49 12.48 3.01 -21.18
CA ASP A 49 13.09 4.25 -20.74
C ASP A 49 14.29 4.03 -19.81
N LYS A 50 15.20 5.00 -19.85
CA LYS A 50 16.26 5.13 -18.85
C LYS A 50 16.06 6.40 -18.03
N TRP A 51 16.15 6.28 -16.72
CA TRP A 51 15.94 7.38 -15.80
C TRP A 51 17.02 7.45 -14.74
N LEU A 52 17.61 8.63 -14.54
CA LEU A 52 18.34 8.96 -13.34
C LEU A 52 17.38 9.64 -12.36
N LEU A 53 17.13 9.02 -11.21
CA LEU A 53 16.27 9.57 -10.16
C LEU A 53 17.08 10.08 -8.97
N GLN A 54 16.71 11.25 -8.46
CA GLN A 54 17.16 11.78 -7.17
C GLN A 54 15.96 11.93 -6.21
N PHE A 55 15.99 11.20 -5.11
CA PHE A 55 15.12 11.47 -3.97
C PHE A 55 15.75 12.56 -3.11
N TYR A 56 14.98 13.61 -2.81
CA TYR A 56 15.45 14.79 -2.08
C TYR A 56 14.42 15.27 -1.05
N THR A 57 14.86 16.17 -0.16
CA THR A 57 13.98 16.93 0.74
C THR A 57 14.29 18.42 0.65
N GLU A 58 13.32 19.27 1.00
CA GLU A 58 13.45 20.74 0.90
C GLU A 58 14.59 21.30 1.77
N ASP A 59 14.82 20.72 2.95
CA ASP A 59 15.88 21.15 3.88
C ASP A 59 17.27 20.57 3.58
N CYS A 60 17.42 19.82 2.48
CA CYS A 60 18.67 19.14 2.12
C CYS A 60 19.62 20.07 1.35
N LYS A 61 20.50 20.78 2.07
CA LYS A 61 21.49 21.68 1.44
C LYS A 61 22.34 21.02 0.35
N ILE A 62 22.76 19.77 0.59
CA ILE A 62 23.56 19.00 -0.38
C ILE A 62 22.77 18.74 -1.66
N CYS A 63 21.48 18.39 -1.53
CA CYS A 63 20.58 18.16 -2.66
C CYS A 63 20.45 19.44 -3.50
N THR A 64 20.20 20.58 -2.84
CA THR A 64 20.06 21.88 -3.51
C THR A 64 21.34 22.28 -4.23
N SER A 65 22.52 22.11 -3.62
CA SER A 65 23.79 22.45 -4.27
C SER A 65 24.10 21.61 -5.51
N PHE A 66 23.61 20.36 -5.55
CA PHE A 66 23.87 19.47 -6.68
C PHE A 66 22.84 19.62 -7.81
N ARG A 67 21.72 20.31 -7.56
CA ARG A 67 20.64 20.47 -8.54
C ARG A 67 21.11 21.10 -9.84
N GLU A 68 21.92 22.16 -9.77
CA GLU A 68 22.49 22.81 -10.96
C GLU A 68 23.34 21.87 -11.82
N ASN A 69 24.07 20.94 -11.18
CA ASN A 69 24.86 19.95 -11.91
C ASN A 69 23.97 18.91 -12.60
N LEU A 70 22.86 18.50 -11.97
CA LEU A 70 21.87 17.64 -12.61
C LEU A 70 21.20 18.33 -13.80
N GLU A 71 20.89 19.62 -13.68
CA GLU A 71 20.33 20.42 -14.78
C GLU A 71 21.30 20.45 -15.97
N LYS A 72 22.58 20.78 -15.74
CA LYS A 72 23.63 20.74 -16.77
C LYS A 72 23.75 19.37 -17.43
N LEU A 73 23.71 18.29 -16.65
CA LEU A 73 23.75 16.93 -17.19
C LEU A 73 22.52 16.60 -18.04
N SER A 74 21.34 17.11 -17.66
CA SER A 74 20.09 16.90 -18.40
C SER A 74 20.02 17.64 -19.74
N GLU A 75 20.85 18.66 -19.92
CA GLU A 75 20.94 19.45 -21.15
C GLU A 75 21.94 18.86 -22.16
N LEU A 76 22.76 17.89 -21.75
CA LEU A 76 23.71 17.23 -22.65
C LEU A 76 22.98 16.40 -23.72
N PRO A 77 23.51 16.38 -24.96
CA PRO A 77 22.91 15.61 -26.04
C PRO A 77 23.01 14.11 -25.78
N GLU A 78 22.05 13.34 -26.29
CA GLU A 78 22.02 11.88 -26.16
C GLU A 78 23.30 11.19 -26.65
N SER A 79 23.98 11.80 -27.63
CA SER A 79 25.27 11.33 -28.14
C SER A 79 26.38 11.30 -27.10
N GLU A 80 26.31 12.11 -26.04
CA GLU A 80 27.31 12.13 -24.95
C GLU A 80 27.24 10.84 -24.12
N PHE A 81 26.03 10.31 -23.92
CA PHE A 81 25.79 9.09 -23.14
C PHE A 81 25.58 7.85 -24.01
N GLY A 82 25.39 8.01 -25.32
CA GLY A 82 25.03 6.93 -26.24
C GLY A 82 23.60 6.42 -26.07
N THR A 83 22.77 7.11 -25.28
CA THR A 83 21.37 6.76 -25.03
C THR A 83 20.62 7.98 -24.49
N VAL A 84 19.30 7.99 -24.68
CA VAL A 84 18.40 8.93 -23.99
C VAL A 84 18.36 8.59 -22.51
N ILE A 85 18.56 9.59 -21.65
CA ILE A 85 18.44 9.48 -20.19
C ILE A 85 17.52 10.61 -19.71
N ASN A 86 16.43 10.24 -19.06
CA ASN A 86 15.54 11.18 -18.39
C ASN A 86 16.04 11.46 -16.97
N PHE A 87 15.85 12.67 -16.49
CA PHE A 87 16.28 13.09 -15.16
C PHE A 87 15.04 13.38 -14.31
N GLY A 88 14.86 12.59 -13.26
CA GLY A 88 13.69 12.65 -12.39
C GLY A 88 14.05 13.11 -10.97
N LEU A 89 13.23 13.98 -10.41
CA LEU A 89 13.32 14.41 -9.02
C LEU A 89 12.11 13.89 -8.24
N VAL A 90 12.33 13.42 -7.02
CA VAL A 90 11.26 12.97 -6.13
C VAL A 90 11.40 13.65 -4.78
N ASN A 91 10.47 14.55 -4.43
CA ASN A 91 10.39 15.07 -3.08
C ASN A 91 9.91 14.00 -2.09
N ALA A 92 10.80 13.51 -1.23
CA ALA A 92 10.52 12.43 -0.29
C ALA A 92 9.48 12.81 0.80
N ASN A 93 9.32 14.10 1.12
CA ASN A 93 8.35 14.55 2.12
C ASN A 93 6.91 14.56 1.58
N LYS A 94 6.74 14.66 0.26
CA LYS A 94 5.43 14.76 -0.41
C LYS A 94 5.00 13.46 -1.08
N ASN A 95 5.90 12.49 -1.24
CA ASN A 95 5.69 11.26 -1.99
C ASN A 95 5.97 10.00 -1.14
N PRO A 96 5.18 9.76 -0.08
CA PRO A 96 5.40 8.63 0.83
C PRO A 96 5.24 7.26 0.14
N HIS A 97 4.42 7.16 -0.92
CA HIS A 97 4.26 5.90 -1.67
C HIS A 97 5.57 5.55 -2.39
N LEU A 98 6.15 6.50 -3.11
CA LEU A 98 7.43 6.31 -3.80
C LEU A 98 8.59 6.05 -2.83
N VAL A 99 8.64 6.76 -1.70
CA VAL A 99 9.67 6.54 -0.67
C VAL A 99 9.66 5.09 -0.18
N SER A 100 8.48 4.51 0.03
CA SER A 100 8.35 3.10 0.43
C SER A 100 8.73 2.14 -0.71
N ARG A 101 8.23 2.39 -1.93
CA ARG A 101 8.51 1.55 -3.11
C ARG A 101 10.01 1.43 -3.40
N PHE A 102 10.74 2.54 -3.34
CA PHE A 102 12.18 2.58 -3.56
C PHE A 102 12.99 2.22 -2.31
N SER A 103 12.34 2.08 -1.16
CA SER A 103 12.96 1.88 0.15
C SER A 103 13.96 3.00 0.47
N THR A 104 13.59 4.24 0.13
CA THR A 104 14.42 5.42 0.36
C THR A 104 14.38 5.78 1.85
N ASN A 105 15.54 5.79 2.51
CA ASN A 105 15.65 6.09 3.94
C ASN A 105 16.60 7.25 4.27
N ARG A 106 17.25 7.82 3.24
CA ARG A 106 18.17 8.95 3.35
C ARG A 106 18.05 9.82 2.12
N ASN A 107 18.43 11.08 2.26
CA ASN A 107 18.42 12.04 1.16
C ASN A 107 19.78 12.80 1.13
N PRO A 108 20.37 13.03 -0.05
CA PRO A 108 19.88 12.54 -1.34
C PRO A 108 20.14 11.04 -1.50
N GLN A 109 19.24 10.37 -2.21
CA GLN A 109 19.42 8.99 -2.62
C GLN A 109 19.13 8.87 -4.11
N TYR A 110 20.04 8.20 -4.82
CA TYR A 110 19.98 8.06 -6.27
C TYR A 110 19.58 6.66 -6.68
N TYR A 111 18.85 6.59 -7.79
CA TYR A 111 18.50 5.35 -8.46
C TYR A 111 18.66 5.53 -9.96
N PHE A 112 19.10 4.48 -10.65
CA PHE A 112 19.06 4.44 -12.10
C PHE A 112 18.01 3.40 -12.50
N ILE A 113 17.12 3.75 -13.42
CA ILE A 113 16.17 2.82 -14.00
C ILE A 113 16.62 2.55 -15.42
N ASP A 114 16.77 1.27 -15.76
CA ASP A 114 17.02 0.81 -17.12
C ASP A 114 15.99 -0.28 -17.42
N LYS A 115 15.01 0.05 -18.26
CA LYS A 115 13.92 -0.87 -18.62
C LYS A 115 13.19 -1.45 -17.41
N LYS A 116 12.70 -0.57 -16.54
CA LYS A 116 12.14 -0.87 -15.20
C LYS A 116 13.05 -1.62 -14.21
N THR A 117 14.26 -2.00 -14.60
CA THR A 117 15.24 -2.53 -13.65
C THR A 117 15.83 -1.38 -12.87
N VAL A 118 15.66 -1.39 -11.55
CA VAL A 118 16.15 -0.32 -10.67
C VAL A 118 17.50 -0.70 -10.06
N TYR A 119 18.49 0.16 -10.26
CA TYR A 119 19.82 0.10 -9.67
C TYR A 119 19.92 1.12 -8.56
N THR A 120 20.50 0.74 -7.43
CA THR A 120 20.73 1.63 -6.29
C THR A 120 22.22 1.86 -6.11
N PHE A 121 22.61 3.12 -5.89
CA PHE A 121 24.01 3.49 -5.71
C PHE A 121 24.17 4.63 -4.73
N SER A 122 25.40 4.83 -4.26
CA SER A 122 25.79 5.90 -3.35
C SER A 122 27.12 6.44 -3.84
N VAL A 123 27.10 7.69 -4.29
CA VAL A 123 28.23 8.27 -5.01
C VAL A 123 28.44 9.71 -4.59
N ILE A 124 29.64 10.20 -4.87
CA ILE A 124 30.02 11.58 -4.62
C ILE A 124 29.25 12.47 -5.60
N GLN A 125 28.71 13.58 -5.09
CA GLN A 125 27.87 14.51 -5.84
C GLN A 125 28.72 15.56 -6.55
N THR A 126 29.50 15.13 -7.54
CA THR A 126 30.21 16.02 -8.46
C THR A 126 29.71 15.82 -9.89
N TYR A 127 29.83 16.88 -10.69
CA TYR A 127 29.45 16.85 -12.09
C TYR A 127 30.25 15.78 -12.84
N GLU A 128 31.57 15.74 -12.64
CA GLU A 128 32.50 14.83 -13.33
C GLU A 128 32.15 13.37 -13.03
N PHE A 129 31.85 13.06 -11.77
CA PHE A 129 31.50 11.70 -11.38
C PHE A 129 30.22 11.25 -12.07
N PHE A 130 29.16 12.06 -12.02
CA PHE A 130 27.89 11.69 -12.64
C PHE A 130 27.99 11.64 -14.17
N HIS A 131 28.74 12.57 -14.77
CA HIS A 131 29.02 12.55 -16.20
C HIS A 131 29.69 11.24 -16.62
N GLU A 132 30.78 10.84 -15.96
CA GLU A 132 31.44 9.56 -16.24
C GLU A 132 30.57 8.35 -15.92
N PHE A 133 29.82 8.41 -14.82
CA PHE A 133 28.92 7.34 -14.40
C PHE A 133 27.87 7.06 -15.48
N LEU A 134 27.30 8.13 -16.05
CA LEU A 134 26.31 8.03 -17.12
C LEU A 134 26.95 7.59 -18.45
N LYS A 135 28.04 8.26 -18.85
CA LYS A 135 28.76 7.99 -20.11
C LYS A 135 29.24 6.54 -20.22
N TYR A 136 29.82 6.01 -19.15
CA TYR A 136 30.39 4.67 -19.13
C TYR A 136 29.42 3.61 -18.58
N HIS A 137 28.13 3.92 -18.48
CA HIS A 137 27.10 2.97 -18.05
C HIS A 137 27.41 2.29 -16.71
N ARG A 138 28.05 3.01 -15.77
CA ARG A 138 28.61 2.43 -14.54
C ARG A 138 27.52 1.90 -13.60
N TRP A 139 26.26 2.31 -13.76
CA TRP A 139 25.12 1.76 -13.01
C TRP A 139 25.00 0.24 -13.14
N MET A 140 25.44 -0.35 -14.26
CA MET A 140 25.37 -1.79 -14.50
C MET A 140 26.16 -2.63 -13.48
N TYR A 141 27.17 -2.03 -12.83
CA TYR A 141 27.98 -2.67 -11.78
C TYR A 141 27.32 -2.64 -10.40
N PHE A 142 26.24 -1.88 -10.23
CA PHE A 142 25.55 -1.75 -8.95
C PHE A 142 24.46 -2.81 -8.78
N PRO A 143 24.10 -3.15 -7.52
CA PRO A 143 23.07 -4.13 -7.26
C PRO A 143 21.71 -3.70 -7.84
N LYS A 144 21.07 -4.66 -8.52
CA LYS A 144 19.71 -4.55 -9.05
C LYS A 144 18.72 -4.86 -7.94
N LYS A 145 17.68 -4.04 -7.80
CA LYS A 145 16.50 -4.36 -7.01
C LYS A 145 15.67 -5.41 -7.74
N LYS A 146 15.32 -6.49 -7.05
CA LYS A 146 14.55 -7.63 -7.59
C LYS A 146 13.58 -8.19 -6.55
N GLY A 147 12.53 -8.86 -7.02
CA GLY A 147 11.56 -9.55 -6.18
C GLY A 147 10.87 -8.56 -5.22
N ARG A 148 10.96 -8.80 -3.90
CA ARG A 148 10.35 -7.92 -2.89
C ARG A 148 10.95 -6.51 -2.82
N SER A 149 12.18 -6.32 -3.31
CA SER A 149 12.86 -5.01 -3.29
C SER A 149 12.66 -4.21 -4.59
N ASP A 150 12.02 -4.82 -5.59
CA ASP A 150 11.71 -4.19 -6.88
C ASP A 150 10.60 -3.15 -6.72
N PRO A 151 10.85 -1.86 -7.00
CA PRO A 151 9.88 -0.78 -6.85
C PRO A 151 8.67 -0.88 -7.78
N PHE A 152 8.75 -1.68 -8.86
CA PHE A 152 7.64 -1.91 -9.79
C PHE A 152 6.89 -3.21 -9.50
N SER A 153 7.25 -3.93 -8.44
CA SER A 153 6.51 -5.13 -8.01
C SER A 153 5.18 -4.78 -7.33
N ASN A 154 4.19 -5.68 -7.44
CA ASN A 154 2.93 -5.58 -6.71
C ASN A 154 3.15 -5.48 -5.19
N PHE A 155 4.19 -6.13 -4.67
CA PHE A 155 4.54 -6.06 -3.26
C PHE A 155 4.97 -4.65 -2.86
N ALA A 156 5.85 -4.00 -3.64
CA ALA A 156 6.26 -2.62 -3.39
C ALA A 156 5.09 -1.63 -3.50
N SER A 157 4.20 -1.81 -4.48
CA SER A 157 2.99 -1.00 -4.61
C SER A 157 2.06 -1.15 -3.39
N PHE A 158 1.91 -2.38 -2.88
CA PHE A 158 1.15 -2.65 -1.66
C PHE A 158 1.79 -1.99 -0.43
N THR A 159 3.08 -2.17 -0.18
CA THR A 159 3.76 -1.53 0.97
C THR A 159 3.74 -0.01 0.85
N GLY A 160 3.86 0.52 -0.37
CA GLY A 160 3.70 1.94 -0.64
C GLY A 160 2.34 2.47 -0.24
N TYR A 161 1.27 1.72 -0.52
CA TYR A 161 -0.09 2.10 -0.13
C TYR A 161 -0.23 2.22 1.39
N PHE A 162 0.33 1.28 2.17
CA PHE A 162 0.34 1.40 3.64
C PHE A 162 1.11 2.64 4.13
N ASN A 163 2.24 2.98 3.48
CA ASN A 163 2.97 4.19 3.86
C ASN A 163 2.16 5.46 3.55
N TYR A 164 1.49 5.50 2.39
CA TYR A 164 0.58 6.59 2.05
C TYR A 164 -0.57 6.72 3.06
N VAL A 165 -1.22 5.61 3.42
CA VAL A 165 -2.28 5.60 4.44
C VAL A 165 -1.75 6.05 5.80
N GLY A 166 -0.57 5.58 6.21
CA GLY A 166 0.08 6.01 7.45
C GLY A 166 0.39 7.50 7.47
N TYR A 167 0.91 8.04 6.36
CA TYR A 167 1.14 9.47 6.17
C TYR A 167 -0.17 10.27 6.26
N PHE A 168 -1.24 9.80 5.61
CA PHE A 168 -2.56 10.40 5.68
C PHE A 168 -3.11 10.40 7.12
N LEU A 169 -3.10 9.25 7.80
CA LEU A 169 -3.55 9.13 9.18
C LEU A 169 -2.78 10.08 10.09
N LYS A 170 -1.45 10.14 9.97
CA LYS A 170 -0.61 11.03 10.76
C LYS A 170 -0.98 12.50 10.58
N ASN A 171 -1.16 12.93 9.33
CA ASN A 171 -1.33 14.35 9.00
C ASN A 171 -2.78 14.85 9.06
N TYR A 172 -3.77 13.96 9.08
CA TYR A 172 -5.17 14.36 9.06
C TYR A 172 -6.01 13.78 10.20
N VAL A 173 -5.69 12.58 10.69
CA VAL A 173 -6.50 11.90 11.73
C VAL A 173 -5.85 12.05 13.10
N PHE A 174 -4.56 11.77 13.21
CA PHE A 174 -3.83 11.75 14.48
C PHE A 174 -3.54 13.13 15.08
N ILE A 175 -3.89 14.19 14.35
CA ILE A 175 -3.97 15.54 14.90
C ILE A 175 -5.12 15.64 15.91
N TYR A 176 -6.22 14.95 15.65
CA TYR A 176 -7.45 15.03 16.45
C TYR A 176 -7.62 13.85 17.41
N ILE A 177 -7.21 12.65 17.00
CA ILE A 177 -7.41 11.42 17.76
C ILE A 177 -6.05 10.79 18.07
N PRO A 178 -5.67 10.58 19.34
CA PRO A 178 -4.44 9.88 19.66
C PRO A 178 -4.38 8.51 18.98
N ALA A 179 -3.25 8.18 18.37
CA ALA A 179 -3.09 6.94 17.60
C ALA A 179 -3.50 5.69 18.43
N GLN A 180 -3.16 5.66 19.72
CA GLN A 180 -3.55 4.58 20.64
C GLN A 180 -5.08 4.39 20.73
N VAL A 181 -5.83 5.50 20.81
CA VAL A 181 -7.30 5.47 20.86
C VAL A 181 -7.86 4.96 19.53
N PHE A 182 -7.36 5.46 18.41
CA PHE A 182 -7.79 5.03 17.08
C PHE A 182 -7.63 3.52 16.88
N TYR A 183 -6.45 2.98 17.19
CA TYR A 183 -6.20 1.54 17.07
C TYR A 183 -7.02 0.71 18.06
N SER A 184 -7.26 1.23 19.27
CA SER A 184 -8.10 0.55 20.27
C SER A 184 -9.54 0.39 19.77
N ILE A 185 -10.11 1.42 19.13
CA ILE A 185 -11.45 1.36 18.55
C ILE A 185 -11.52 0.31 17.43
N ILE A 186 -10.52 0.25 16.55
CA ILE A 186 -10.46 -0.75 15.48
C ILE A 186 -10.42 -2.16 16.05
N VAL A 187 -9.54 -2.41 17.04
CA VAL A 187 -9.40 -3.73 17.67
C VAL A 187 -10.68 -4.14 18.38
N MET A 188 -11.30 -3.24 19.15
CA MET A 188 -12.57 -3.52 19.84
C MET A 188 -13.71 -3.83 18.86
N THR A 189 -13.77 -3.09 17.75
CA THR A 189 -14.77 -3.34 16.69
C THR A 189 -14.56 -4.72 16.05
N PHE A 190 -13.31 -5.06 15.75
CA PHE A 190 -12.96 -6.36 15.17
C PHE A 190 -13.29 -7.52 16.13
N ILE A 191 -12.93 -7.42 17.41
CA ILE A 191 -13.28 -8.41 18.44
C ILE A 191 -14.81 -8.55 18.55
N SER A 192 -15.55 -7.44 18.53
CA SER A 192 -17.02 -7.45 18.60
C SER A 192 -17.65 -8.18 17.40
N ILE A 193 -17.12 -7.95 16.19
CA ILE A 193 -17.57 -8.66 14.97
C ILE A 193 -17.27 -10.16 15.06
N LEU A 194 -16.09 -10.53 15.53
CA LEU A 194 -15.72 -11.95 15.74
C LEU A 194 -16.60 -12.63 16.79
N ALA A 195 -16.86 -11.95 17.91
CA ALA A 195 -17.74 -12.44 18.96
C ALA A 195 -19.17 -12.63 18.42
N TYR A 196 -19.68 -11.68 17.64
CA TYR A 196 -20.99 -11.78 16.99
C TYR A 196 -21.05 -12.98 16.04
N TYR A 197 -20.02 -13.18 15.21
CA TYR A 197 -19.97 -14.31 14.28
C TYR A 197 -19.88 -15.66 15.02
N SER A 198 -19.05 -15.72 16.08
CA SER A 198 -18.94 -16.91 16.93
C SER A 198 -20.26 -17.23 17.62
N TYR A 199 -20.95 -16.22 18.15
CA TYR A 199 -22.25 -16.37 18.79
C TYR A 199 -23.31 -16.88 17.80
N ARG A 200 -23.37 -16.31 16.59
CA ARG A 200 -24.30 -16.79 15.56
C ARG A 200 -24.03 -18.27 15.22
N LYS A 201 -22.77 -18.63 15.01
CA LYS A 201 -22.41 -20.02 14.68
C LYS A 201 -22.73 -20.99 15.82
N HIS A 202 -22.56 -20.56 17.07
CA HIS A 202 -22.98 -21.34 18.24
C HIS A 202 -24.49 -21.60 18.23
N LEU A 203 -25.31 -20.58 17.97
CA LEU A 203 -26.77 -20.73 17.88
C LEU A 203 -27.20 -21.67 16.74
N GLU A 204 -26.54 -21.62 15.59
CA GLU A 204 -26.79 -22.56 14.49
C GLU A 204 -26.44 -24.00 14.89
N PHE A 205 -25.31 -24.18 15.57
CA PHE A 205 -24.89 -25.48 16.07
C PHE A 205 -25.87 -26.04 17.12
N GLU A 206 -26.32 -25.20 18.06
CA GLU A 206 -27.29 -25.58 19.09
C GLU A 206 -28.63 -26.01 18.48
N LYS A 207 -29.13 -25.29 17.47
CA LYS A 207 -30.33 -25.69 16.71
C LYS A 207 -30.14 -27.04 16.01
N TYR A 208 -28.99 -27.26 15.38
CA TYR A 208 -28.66 -28.52 14.73
C TYR A 208 -28.61 -29.68 15.72
N ILE A 209 -28.00 -29.49 16.89
CA ILE A 209 -27.95 -30.52 17.95
C ILE A 209 -29.35 -30.85 18.45
N ASN A 210 -30.17 -29.84 18.76
CA ASN A 210 -31.55 -30.06 19.22
C ASN A 210 -32.40 -30.80 18.17
N GLU A 211 -32.25 -30.46 16.89
CA GLU A 211 -32.92 -31.15 15.79
C GLU A 211 -32.42 -32.60 15.63
N PHE A 212 -31.10 -32.81 15.76
CA PHE A 212 -30.49 -34.13 15.71
C PHE A 212 -30.96 -35.02 16.86
N GLU A 213 -30.97 -34.51 18.10
CA GLU A 213 -31.46 -35.23 19.28
C GLU A 213 -32.92 -35.64 19.10
N LYS A 214 -33.79 -34.70 18.69
CA LYS A 214 -35.20 -34.99 18.41
C LYS A 214 -35.39 -36.08 17.34
N ASN A 215 -34.61 -36.01 16.26
CA ASN A 215 -34.65 -37.01 15.18
C ASN A 215 -34.18 -38.39 15.67
N MET A 216 -33.21 -38.44 16.58
CA MET A 216 -32.70 -39.67 17.18
C MET A 216 -33.72 -40.29 18.15
N GLU A 217 -34.34 -39.48 19.02
CA GLU A 217 -35.41 -39.93 19.91
C GLU A 217 -36.59 -40.53 19.14
N GLN A 218 -37.00 -39.86 18.06
CA GLN A 218 -38.08 -40.35 17.22
C GLN A 218 -37.73 -41.70 16.58
N LYS A 219 -36.52 -41.83 15.99
CA LYS A 219 -36.05 -43.11 15.42
C LYS A 219 -35.99 -44.24 16.46
N LEU A 220 -35.58 -43.92 17.70
CA LEU A 220 -35.52 -44.90 18.78
C LEU A 220 -36.93 -45.36 19.19
N ASN A 221 -37.88 -44.44 19.35
CA ASN A 221 -39.27 -44.76 19.65
C ASN A 221 -39.91 -45.62 18.57
N ASP A 222 -39.76 -45.24 17.30
CA ASP A 222 -40.28 -46.00 16.16
C ASP A 222 -39.70 -47.42 16.12
N HIS A 223 -38.41 -47.56 16.42
CA HIS A 223 -37.73 -48.86 16.49
C HIS A 223 -38.29 -49.72 17.65
N CYS A 224 -38.46 -49.16 18.85
CA CYS A 224 -38.99 -49.90 20.00
C CYS A 224 -40.42 -50.40 19.76
N LEU A 225 -41.29 -49.52 19.22
CA LEU A 225 -42.67 -49.88 18.87
C LEU A 225 -42.73 -51.01 17.84
N LYS A 226 -41.83 -51.01 16.84
CA LYS A 226 -41.77 -52.05 15.80
C LYS A 226 -41.49 -53.45 16.37
N TYR A 227 -40.72 -53.56 17.45
CA TYR A 227 -40.33 -54.85 18.05
C TYR A 227 -41.07 -55.17 19.36
N GLY A 228 -42.07 -54.38 19.75
CA GLY A 228 -42.90 -54.64 20.92
C GLY A 228 -42.20 -54.38 22.26
N TYR A 229 -41.16 -53.53 22.28
CA TYR A 229 -40.49 -53.11 23.50
C TYR A 229 -41.07 -51.78 24.02
N ASP A 230 -41.18 -51.65 25.34
CA ASP A 230 -41.51 -50.37 26.00
C ASP A 230 -40.24 -49.48 26.05
N PRO A 231 -40.23 -48.32 25.36
CA PRO A 231 -39.07 -47.41 25.35
C PRO A 231 -38.65 -46.96 26.76
N PHE A 232 -39.62 -46.75 27.67
CA PHE A 232 -39.33 -46.24 29.01
C PHE A 232 -38.61 -47.28 29.88
N ALA A 233 -38.95 -48.56 29.72
CA ALA A 233 -38.29 -49.66 30.41
C ALA A 233 -36.81 -49.81 29.97
N ILE A 234 -36.51 -49.60 28.69
CA ILE A 234 -35.13 -49.64 28.17
C ILE A 234 -34.31 -48.48 28.73
N ILE A 235 -34.88 -47.26 28.76
CA ILE A 235 -34.20 -46.08 29.32
C ILE A 235 -33.88 -46.30 30.80
N GLU A 236 -34.83 -46.82 31.58
CA GLU A 236 -34.64 -47.12 33.00
C GLU A 236 -33.52 -48.17 33.22
N GLU A 237 -33.47 -49.21 32.36
CA GLU A 237 -32.40 -50.22 32.42
C GLU A 237 -31.03 -49.63 32.08
N MET A 238 -30.96 -48.74 31.09
CA MET A 238 -29.71 -48.05 30.72
C MET A 238 -29.21 -47.11 31.82
N ASP A 239 -30.10 -46.32 32.43
CA ASP A 239 -29.78 -45.43 33.54
C ASP A 239 -29.26 -46.19 34.76
N LYS A 240 -29.87 -47.34 35.06
CA LYS A 240 -29.41 -48.22 36.12
C LYS A 240 -27.97 -48.71 35.84
N LYS A 241 -27.70 -49.19 34.62
CA LYS A 241 -26.36 -49.63 34.21
C LYS A 241 -25.32 -48.50 34.24
N LEU A 242 -25.72 -47.27 33.93
CA LEU A 242 -24.87 -46.09 33.99
C LEU A 242 -24.47 -45.78 35.44
N LYS A 243 -25.44 -45.75 36.37
CA LYS A 243 -25.20 -45.53 37.80
C LYS A 243 -24.27 -46.59 38.39
N GLU A 244 -24.51 -47.87 38.10
CA GLU A 244 -23.64 -48.97 38.52
C GLU A 244 -22.20 -48.79 38.01
N LYS A 245 -22.03 -48.36 36.75
CA LYS A 245 -20.71 -48.11 36.14
C LYS A 245 -19.99 -46.91 36.76
N GLU A 246 -20.71 -45.85 37.13
CA GLU A 246 -20.17 -44.69 37.83
C GLU A 246 -19.72 -45.02 39.26
N GLU A 247 -20.52 -45.79 39.99
CA GLU A 247 -20.17 -46.28 41.34
C GLU A 247 -18.94 -47.18 41.28
N THR A 248 -18.88 -48.10 40.31
CA THR A 248 -17.72 -48.97 40.10
C THR A 248 -16.46 -48.17 39.74
N LYS A 249 -16.59 -47.07 38.98
CA LYS A 249 -15.47 -46.16 38.67
C LYS A 249 -15.00 -45.39 39.90
N LYS A 250 -15.91 -44.94 40.76
CA LYS A 250 -15.58 -44.25 42.03
C LYS A 250 -14.85 -45.20 42.98
N LEU A 251 -15.30 -46.44 43.09
CA LEU A 251 -14.68 -47.48 43.91
C LEU A 251 -13.27 -47.88 43.44
N LYS A 252 -12.97 -47.77 42.13
CA LYS A 252 -11.63 -48.03 41.56
C LYS A 252 -10.66 -46.85 41.64
N LYS A 253 -11.14 -45.67 42.06
CA LYS A 253 -10.35 -44.43 42.13
C LYS A 253 -9.89 -44.07 43.54
N ASN A 254 -10.43 -44.76 44.55
CA ASN A 254 -9.95 -44.79 45.93
C ASN A 254 -9.10 -46.05 46.14
#